data_AF-A0AAU6B8E7-F1
#
_entry.id   AF-A0AAU6B8E7-F1
#
_cell.length_a   1.000
_cell.length_b   1.000
_cell.length_c   1.000
_cell.angle_alpha   90.00
_cell.angle_beta   90.00
_cell.angle_gamma   90.00
#
_symmetry.space_group_name_H-M   'P 1'
#
loop_
_entity.id
_entity.type
_entity.pdbx_description
1 polymer ?
#
loop_
_entity_poly.entity_id
_entity_poly.type
_entity_poly.pdbx_seq_one_letter_code
_entity_poly.pdbx_strand_id
1 'polypeptide(L)' 'MAERTLAEQLGGPLPEGIEALPEEHKRDLAEALRDARHRQAKALGEAGEEGLRYVPALLRGAVRKVVGL' A
#
# COMPACT_ATOMS: atom_id res chain seq x y z
N MET A 1 14.00 8.41 -5.45
CA MET A 1 12.94 8.38 -4.43
C MET A 1 13.61 8.08 -3.11
N ALA A 2 13.62 9.00 -2.14
CA ALA A 2 14.27 8.76 -0.85
C ALA A 2 13.60 7.57 -0.14
N GLU A 3 14.39 6.67 0.46
CA GLU A 3 13.84 5.56 1.24
C GLU A 3 13.11 6.12 2.46
N ARG A 4 11.80 5.88 2.52
CA ARG A 4 10.99 6.23 3.70
C ARG A 4 11.38 5.32 4.86
N THR A 5 11.71 5.94 5.99
CA THR A 5 12.00 5.29 7.27
C THR A 5 10.77 4.52 7.77
N LEU A 6 10.97 3.54 8.64
CA LEU A 6 9.88 2.69 9.17
C LEU A 6 8.80 3.51 9.91
N ALA A 7 9.20 4.57 10.63
CA ALA A 7 8.26 5.52 11.26
C ALA A 7 7.36 6.22 10.22
N GLU A 8 7.96 6.72 9.13
CA GLU A 8 7.22 7.36 8.04
C GLU A 8 6.28 6.38 7.33
N GLN A 9 6.66 5.11 7.23
CA GLN A 9 5.82 4.08 6.63
C GLN A 9 4.65 3.67 7.55
N LEU A 10 4.81 3.73 8.87
CA LEU A 10 3.75 3.45 9.84
C LEU A 10 2.83 4.66 10.10
N GLY A 11 3.27 5.87 9.72
CA GLY A 11 2.49 7.10 9.88
C GLY A 11 2.47 7.60 11.33
N GLY A 12 3.47 7.25 12.13
CA GLY A 12 3.54 7.57 13.55
C GLY A 12 4.82 7.08 14.21
N PRO A 13 4.98 7.34 15.52
CA PRO A 13 6.12 6.83 16.29
C PRO A 13 6.17 5.30 16.25
N LEU A 14 7.38 4.75 16.27
CA LEU A 14 7.56 3.30 16.31
C LEU A 14 7.10 2.76 17.67
N PRO A 15 6.46 1.59 17.70
CA PRO A 15 6.25 0.88 18.96
C PRO A 15 7.59 0.59 19.64
N GLU A 16 7.66 0.69 20.97
CA GLU A 16 8.92 0.51 21.73
C GLU A 16 9.66 -0.78 21.37
N GLY A 17 8.92 -1.87 21.15
CA GLY A 17 9.50 -3.16 20.76
C GLY A 17 10.19 -3.15 19.39
N ILE A 18 9.81 -2.27 18.47
CA ILE A 18 10.46 -2.10 17.16
C ILE A 18 11.62 -1.11 17.27
N GLU A 19 11.49 -0.09 18.12
CA GLU A 19 12.54 0.88 18.36
C GLU A 19 13.78 0.27 19.03
N ALA A 20 13.56 -0.73 19.89
CA ALA A 20 14.62 -1.52 20.54
C ALA A 20 15.32 -2.51 19.60
N LEU A 21 14.82 -2.75 18.39
CA LEU A 21 15.46 -3.67 17.45
C LEU A 21 16.77 -3.10 16.89
N PRO A 22 17.75 -3.96 16.58
CA PRO A 22 18.87 -3.64 15.71
C PRO A 22 18.41 -3.00 14.40
N GLU A 23 19.22 -2.07 13.87
CA GLU A 23 18.92 -1.35 12.63
C GLU A 23 18.75 -2.25 11.41
N GLU A 24 19.43 -3.41 11.39
CA GLU A 24 19.25 -4.44 10.36
C GLU A 24 17.80 -4.98 10.33
N HIS A 25 17.23 -5.33 11.48
CA HIS A 25 15.86 -5.82 11.57
C HIS A 25 14.84 -4.71 11.28
N LYS A 26 15.14 -3.45 11.62
CA LYS A 26 14.29 -2.31 11.23
C LYS A 26 14.25 -2.13 9.71
N ARG A 27 15.38 -2.35 9.02
CA ARG A 27 15.44 -2.32 7.55
C ARG A 27 14.64 -3.46 6.93
N ASP A 28 14.81 -4.68 7.43
CA ASP A 28 14.05 -5.85 6.97
C ASP A 28 12.53 -5.61 7.11
N LEU A 29 12.09 -5.04 8.24
CA LEU A 29 10.70 -4.66 8.46
C LEU A 29 10.23 -3.56 7.50
N ALA A 30 11.05 -2.56 7.22
CA ALA A 30 10.73 -1.48 6.29
C ALA A 30 10.60 -1.97 4.85
N GLU A 31 11.40 -2.96 4.44
CA GLU A 31 11.28 -3.63 3.14
C GLU A 31 10.02 -4.50 3.08
N ALA A 32 9.81 -5.35 4.08
CA ALA A 32 8.62 -6.20 4.16
C ALA A 32 7.31 -5.39 4.15
N LEU A 33 7.28 -4.24 4.83
CA LEU A 33 6.13 -3.34 4.85
C LEU A 33 5.91 -2.67 3.48
N ARG A 34 6.98 -2.26 2.80
CA ARG A 34 6.92 -1.73 1.43
C ARG A 34 6.32 -2.76 0.46
N ASP A 35 6.79 -3.99 0.54
CA ASP A 35 6.30 -5.09 -0.31
C ASP A 35 4.86 -5.47 0.00
N ALA A 36 4.49 -5.50 1.28
CA ALA A 36 3.10 -5.72 1.69
C ALA A 36 2.17 -4.64 1.12
N ARG A 37 2.56 -3.36 1.19
CA ARG A 37 1.79 -2.25 0.60
C ARG A 37 1.68 -2.36 -0.91
N HIS A 38 2.75 -2.76 -1.59
CA HIS A 38 2.72 -2.98 -3.04
C HIS A 38 1.74 -4.11 -3.42
N ARG A 39 1.80 -5.24 -2.72
CA ARG A 39 0.86 -6.36 -2.92
C ARG A 39 -0.58 -5.95 -2.63
N GLN A 40 -0.81 -5.20 -1.56
CA GLN A 40 -2.13 -4.70 -1.20
C GLN A 40 -2.69 -3.77 -2.29
N ALA A 41 -1.89 -2.81 -2.76
CA ALA A 41 -2.31 -1.88 -3.81
C ALA A 41 -2.66 -2.63 -5.11
N LYS A 42 -1.85 -3.62 -5.49
CA LYS A 42 -2.13 -4.48 -6.64
C LYS A 42 -3.45 -5.25 -6.47
N ALA A 43 -3.64 -5.90 -5.32
CA ALA A 43 -4.86 -6.67 -5.04
C ALA A 43 -6.12 -5.78 -5.03
N LEU A 44 -6.03 -4.57 -4.48
CA LEU A 44 -7.11 -3.59 -4.51
C LEU A 44 -7.40 -3.11 -5.94
N GLY A 45 -6.36 -2.88 -6.74
CA GLY A 45 -6.49 -2.53 -8.16
C GLY A 45 -7.25 -3.61 -8.94
N GLU A 46 -6.83 -4.87 -8.79
CA GLU A 46 -7.45 -6.03 -9.43
C GLU A 46 -8.92 -6.21 -8.99
N ALA A 47 -9.20 -6.10 -7.69
CA ALA A 47 -10.56 -6.18 -7.17
C ALA A 47 -11.45 -5.03 -7.68
N GLY A 48 -10.89 -3.83 -7.80
CA GLY A 48 -11.58 -2.68 -8.36
C GLY A 48 -11.93 -2.87 -9.83
N GLU A 49 -10.98 -3.37 -10.63
CA GLU A 49 -11.20 -3.70 -12.05
C GLU A 49 -12.26 -4.80 -12.23
N GLU A 50 -12.27 -5.82 -11.38
CA GLU A 50 -13.31 -6.85 -11.37
C GLU A 50 -14.68 -6.24 -11.05
N GLY A 51 -14.75 -5.34 -10.07
CA GLY A 51 -15.95 -4.59 -9.72
C GLY A 51 -16.52 -3.77 -10.89
N LEU A 52 -15.66 -3.17 -11.72
CA LEU A 52 -16.09 -2.40 -12.89
C LEU A 52 -16.79 -3.24 -13.97
N ARG A 53 -16.64 -4.57 -13.95
CA ARG A 53 -17.36 -5.44 -14.90
C ARG A 53 -18.88 -5.35 -14.72
N TYR A 54 -19.34 -5.12 -13.50
CA TYR A 54 -20.75 -4.91 -13.17
C TYR A 54 -21.26 -3.51 -13.54
N VAL A 55 -20.37 -2.57 -13.86
CA VAL A 55 -20.74 -1.22 -14.33
C VAL A 55 -21.02 -1.28 -15.84
N PRO A 56 -22.11 -0.63 -16.32
CA PRO A 56 -22.37 -0.50 -17.74
C PRO A 56 -21.18 0.11 -18.50
N ALA A 57 -20.85 -0.44 -19.67
CA ALA A 57 -19.63 -0.10 -20.40
C ALA A 57 -19.44 1.41 -20.64
N LEU A 58 -20.53 2.15 -20.88
CA LEU A 58 -20.51 3.60 -21.10
C LEU A 58 -20.05 4.40 -19.86
N LEU A 59 -20.24 3.87 -18.65
CA LEU A 59 -19.91 4.54 -17.39
C LEU A 59 -18.58 4.09 -16.79
N ARG A 60 -18.03 2.96 -17.22
CA ARG A 60 -16.80 2.36 -16.65
C ARG A 60 -15.63 3.34 -16.57
N GLY A 61 -15.40 4.14 -17.62
CA GLY A 61 -14.30 5.11 -17.64
C GLY A 61 -14.47 6.25 -16.63
N ALA A 62 -15.70 6.70 -16.42
CA ALA A 62 -16.00 7.73 -15.41
C ALA A 62 -15.86 7.16 -13.99
N VAL A 63 -16.40 5.96 -13.75
CA VAL A 63 -16.31 5.30 -12.44
C VAL A 63 -14.85 4.99 -12.10
N ARG A 64 -14.08 4.42 -13.04
CA ARG A 64 -12.64 4.15 -12.88
C ARG A 64 -11.87 5.38 -12.38
N LYS A 65 -12.07 6.53 -13.04
CA LYS A 65 -11.43 7.79 -12.66
C LYS A 65 -11.78 8.27 -11.25
N VAL A 66 -13.05 8.11 -10.83
CA VAL A 66 -13.51 8.54 -9.50
C VAL A 66 -12.91 7.68 -8.39
N VAL A 67 -12.77 6.36 -8.62
CA VAL A 67 -12.25 5.43 -7.61
C VAL A 67 -10.71 5.34 -7.57
N GLY A 68 -10.01 6.08 -8.43
CA GLY A 68 -8.55 6.13 -8.45
C GLY A 68 -7.88 4.86 -8.97
N LEU A 69 -8.55 4.15 -9.89
CA LEU A 69 -8.01 2.99 -10.62
C LEU A 69 -7.35 3.40 -11.94
#